data_AF-A0A959KPH3-F1
#
_entry.id   AF-A0A959KPH3-F1
#
_cell.length_a   1.000
_cell.length_b   1.000
_cell.length_c   1.000
_cell.angle_alpha   90.00
_cell.angle_beta   90.00
_cell.angle_gamma   90.00
#
_symmetry.space_group_name_H-M   'P 1'
#
loop_
_entity.id
_entity.type
_entity.pdbx_description
1 polymer ?
#
loop_
_entity_poly.entity_id
_entity_poly.type
_entity_poly.pdbx_seq_one_letter_code
_entity_poly.pdbx_strand_id
1 'polypeptide(L)'
;IREVKRKRQWEEVEIIDYRPEYAEEFKRINYAWINKYFKVEQPDIDSLDRHQEKIIDRGGWICLARIDQRIVGACALINHREGVF
;
A
#
# COMPACT_ATOMS: atom_id res chain seq x y z
N ILE A 1 -24.00 5.39 -16.97
CA ILE A 1 -23.14 6.44 -16.37
C ILE A 1 -22.09 5.87 -15.40
N ARG A 2 -22.46 5.07 -14.37
CA ARG A 2 -21.51 4.51 -13.38
C ARG A 2 -20.41 3.61 -13.98
N GLU A 3 -20.74 2.75 -14.94
CA GLU A 3 -19.76 1.85 -15.57
C GLU A 3 -18.70 2.60 -16.38
N VAL A 4 -19.10 3.62 -17.13
CA VAL A 4 -18.17 4.46 -17.92
C VAL A 4 -17.19 5.21 -17.01
N LYS A 5 -17.67 5.74 -15.87
CA LYS A 5 -16.79 6.38 -14.86
C LYS A 5 -15.79 5.40 -14.26
N ARG A 6 -16.24 4.19 -13.90
CA ARG A 6 -15.38 3.15 -13.33
C ARG A 6 -14.31 2.68 -14.32
N LYS A 7 -14.68 2.57 -15.61
CA LYS A 7 -13.76 2.15 -16.68
C LYS A 7 -12.67 3.19 -16.91
N ARG A 8 -13.02 4.49 -16.96
CA ARG A 8 -12.04 5.59 -17.02
C ARG A 8 -11.10 5.61 -15.82
N GLN A 9 -11.64 5.44 -14.61
CA GLN A 9 -10.82 5.40 -13.39
C GLN A 9 -9.79 4.26 -13.41
N TRP A 10 -10.06 3.15 -14.09
CA TRP A 10 -9.11 2.05 -14.23
C TRP A 10 -8.02 2.36 -15.26
N GLU A 11 -8.37 3.02 -16.36
CA GLU A 11 -7.45 3.43 -17.42
C GLU A 11 -6.46 4.53 -16.97
N GLU A 12 -6.81 5.30 -15.92
CA GLU A 12 -6.00 6.37 -15.34
C GLU A 12 -5.13 5.91 -14.15
N VAL A 13 -5.22 4.65 -13.72
CA VAL A 13 -4.42 4.16 -12.58
C VAL A 13 -3.00 3.84 -13.03
N GLU A 14 -2.04 4.51 -12.40
CA GLU A 14 -0.63 4.19 -12.50
C GLU A 14 -0.20 3.37 -11.29
N ILE A 15 0.49 2.25 -11.52
CA ILE A 15 1.18 1.52 -10.47
C ILE A 15 2.61 2.04 -10.40
N ILE A 16 2.99 2.59 -9.25
CA ILE A 16 4.32 3.14 -9.01
C ILE A 16 5.00 2.41 -7.88
N ASP A 17 6.33 2.37 -7.95
CA ASP A 17 7.16 1.85 -6.88
C ASP A 17 7.14 2.80 -5.68
N TYR A 18 7.22 2.22 -4.49
CA TYR A 18 7.35 2.98 -3.27
C TYR A 18 8.63 3.83 -3.26
N ARG A 19 8.50 5.01 -2.67
CA ARG A 19 9.59 5.93 -2.30
C ARG A 19 9.34 6.44 -0.89
N PRO A 20 10.40 6.82 -0.14
CA PRO A 20 10.26 7.30 1.24
C PRO A 20 9.26 8.47 1.39
N GLU A 21 9.11 9.31 0.37
CA GLU A 21 8.13 10.41 0.32
C GLU A 21 6.67 9.95 0.45
N TYR A 22 6.37 8.68 0.17
CA TYR A 22 5.02 8.10 0.25
C TYR A 22 4.75 7.35 1.57
N ALA A 23 5.65 7.39 2.54
CA ALA A 23 5.52 6.70 3.83
C ALA A 23 4.20 7.01 4.56
N GLU A 24 3.80 8.28 4.61
CA GLU A 24 2.56 8.69 5.27
C GLU A 24 1.32 8.20 4.53
N GLU A 25 1.33 8.26 3.19
CA GLU A 25 0.21 7.78 2.37
C GLU A 25 0.03 6.25 2.48
N PHE A 26 1.15 5.51 2.48
CA PHE A 26 1.13 4.06 2.71
C PHE A 26 0.48 3.71 4.05
N LYS A 27 0.92 4.36 5.14
CA LYS A 27 0.34 4.15 6.49
C LYS A 27 -1.13 4.53 6.50
N ARG A 28 -1.47 5.73 6.03
CA ARG A 28 -2.84 6.27 6.04
C ARG A 28 -3.83 5.33 5.35
N ILE A 29 -3.47 4.82 4.16
CA ILE A 29 -4.34 3.93 3.38
C ILE A 29 -4.54 2.59 4.09
N ASN A 30 -3.46 1.96 4.57
CA ASN A 30 -3.55 0.67 5.23
C ASN A 30 -4.28 0.76 6.57
N TYR A 31 -3.99 1.75 7.42
CA TYR A 31 -4.73 1.96 8.66
C TYR A 31 -6.22 2.22 8.40
N ALA A 32 -6.57 3.01 7.38
CA ALA A 32 -7.97 3.25 7.05
C ALA A 32 -8.70 1.97 6.61
N TRP A 33 -8.01 1.08 5.89
CA TRP A 33 -8.54 -0.22 5.50
C TRP A 33 -8.72 -1.15 6.72
N ILE A 34 -7.68 -1.30 7.56
CA ILE A 34 -7.73 -2.15 8.75
C ILE A 34 -8.83 -1.65 9.69
N ASN A 35 -8.85 -0.37 10.07
CA ASN A 35 -9.85 0.18 10.99
C ASN A 35 -11.30 0.03 10.50
N LYS A 36 -11.51 -0.07 9.18
CA LYS A 36 -12.85 -0.22 8.61
C LYS A 36 -13.37 -1.64 8.70
N TYR A 37 -12.49 -2.63 8.55
CA TYR A 37 -12.89 -4.04 8.38
C TYR A 37 -12.45 -4.93 9.54
N PHE A 38 -11.49 -4.48 10.35
CA PHE A 38 -10.82 -5.22 11.40
C PHE A 38 -10.49 -4.31 12.60
N LYS A 39 -9.85 -4.88 13.61
CA LYS A 39 -9.23 -4.15 14.71
C LYS A 39 -7.73 -4.08 14.44
N VAL A 40 -7.13 -2.91 14.61
CA VAL A 40 -5.67 -2.76 14.53
C VAL A 40 -5.00 -3.52 15.68
N GLU A 41 -4.06 -4.39 15.35
CA GLU A 41 -3.24 -5.14 16.30
C GLU A 41 -1.76 -4.70 16.24
N GLN A 42 -0.97 -5.07 17.25
CA GLN A 42 0.44 -4.68 17.31
C GLN A 42 1.26 -5.11 16.08
N PRO A 43 1.05 -6.30 15.47
CA PRO A 43 1.75 -6.67 14.23
C PRO A 43 1.44 -5.74 13.05
N ASP A 44 0.22 -5.20 12.98
CA ASP A 44 -0.16 -4.22 11.95
C ASP A 44 0.63 -2.93 12.15
N ILE A 45 0.65 -2.42 13.39
CA ILE A 45 1.40 -1.21 13.75
C ILE A 45 2.87 -1.38 13.41
N ASP A 46 3.47 -2.51 13.81
CA ASP A 46 4.87 -2.80 13.53
C ASP A 46 5.14 -2.83 12.02
N SER A 47 4.27 -3.45 11.23
CA SER A 47 4.42 -3.55 9.78
C SER A 47 4.22 -2.22 9.07
N LEU A 48 3.34 -1.36 9.57
CA LEU A 48 2.99 -0.07 8.96
C LEU A 48 3.93 1.06 9.41
N ASP A 49 4.21 1.19 10.70
CA ASP A 49 5.03 2.28 11.24
C ASP A 49 6.52 2.05 11.00
N ARG A 50 6.94 0.79 10.90
CA ARG A 50 8.34 0.40 10.62
C ARG A 50 8.47 -0.29 9.25
N HIS A 51 7.62 0.03 8.29
CA HIS A 51 7.58 -0.60 6.95
C HIS A 51 8.94 -0.60 6.23
N GLN A 52 9.75 0.44 6.41
CA GLN A 52 11.12 0.47 5.87
C GLN A 52 11.93 -0.73 6.40
N GLU A 53 12.03 -0.88 7.73
CA GLU A 53 12.78 -1.98 8.38
C GLU A 53 12.12 -3.36 8.21
N LYS A 54 10.78 -3.41 8.24
CA LYS A 54 10.02 -4.67 8.29
C LYS A 54 9.72 -5.25 6.92
N ILE A 55 9.68 -4.43 5.88
CA ILE A 55 9.28 -4.84 4.53
C ILE A 55 10.43 -4.58 3.57
N ILE A 56 10.82 -3.32 3.37
CA ILE A 56 11.79 -2.94 2.33
C ILE A 56 13.19 -3.50 2.62
N ASP A 57 13.72 -3.27 3.82
CA ASP A 57 15.07 -3.70 4.20
C ASP A 57 15.21 -5.23 4.28
N ARG A 58 14.08 -5.96 4.31
CA ARG A 58 14.03 -7.43 4.26
C ARG A 58 13.91 -7.97 2.83
N GLY A 59 13.97 -7.10 1.83
CA GLY A 59 13.79 -7.47 0.42
C GLY A 59 12.33 -7.70 0.03
N GLY A 60 11.37 -7.18 0.81
CA GLY A 60 9.97 -7.06 0.42
C GLY A 60 9.76 -5.91 -0.56
N TRP A 61 8.52 -5.74 -1.02
CA TRP A 61 8.15 -4.73 -2.00
C TRP A 61 6.91 -3.98 -1.57
N ILE A 62 6.81 -2.69 -1.89
CA ILE A 62 5.59 -1.92 -1.75
C ILE A 62 5.28 -1.28 -3.12
N CYS A 63 4.07 -1.49 -3.61
CA CYS A 63 3.55 -0.79 -4.79
C CYS A 63 2.35 0.07 -4.42
N LEU A 64 2.20 1.19 -5.11
CA LEU A 64 1.17 2.17 -4.86
C LEU A 64 0.37 2.41 -6.13
N ALA A 65 -0.95 2.56 -5.98
CA ALA A 65 -1.82 2.98 -7.06
C ALA A 65 -1.99 4.50 -7.01
N ARG A 66 -1.74 5.19 -8.12
CA ARG A 66 -1.82 6.64 -8.26
C ARG A 66 -2.84 7.04 -9.32
N ILE A 67 -3.67 8.04 -9.01
CA ILE A 67 -4.60 8.70 -9.94
C ILE A 67 -4.43 10.21 -9.72
N ASP A 68 -4.24 11.00 -10.78
CA ASP A 68 -4.11 12.47 -10.71
C ASP A 68 -3.13 12.95 -9.61
N GLN A 69 -1.93 12.34 -9.56
CA GLN A 69 -0.88 12.59 -8.55
C GLN A 69 -1.24 12.23 -7.11
N ARG A 70 -2.41 11.64 -6.87
CA ARG A 70 -2.85 11.19 -5.55
C ARG A 70 -2.67 9.69 -5.40
N ILE A 71 -2.10 9.26 -4.27
CA ILE A 71 -2.05 7.84 -3.91
C ILE A 71 -3.43 7.41 -3.41
N VAL A 72 -3.99 6.39 -4.07
CA VAL A 72 -5.35 5.89 -3.84
C VAL A 72 -5.39 4.43 -3.39
N GLY A 73 -4.27 3.72 -3.51
CA GLY A 73 -4.14 2.33 -3.07
C GLY A 73 -2.69 1.99 -2.73
N ALA A 74 -2.53 0.96 -1.92
CA ALA A 74 -1.23 0.43 -1.51
C ALA A 74 -1.30 -1.09 -1.40
N CYS A 75 -0.20 -1.76 -1.72
CA CYS A 75 -0.02 -3.18 -1.48
C CYS A 75 1.44 -3.42 -1.07
N ALA A 76 1.65 -4.34 -0.13
CA ALA A 76 2.97 -4.75 0.34
C ALA A 76 3.15 -6.26 0.18
N LEU A 77 4.31 -6.66 -0.31
CA LEU A 77 4.80 -8.03 -0.36
C LEU A 77 5.88 -8.18 0.72
N ILE A 78 5.66 -9.06 1.67
CA ILE A 78 6.55 -9.24 2.83
C ILE A 78 7.38 -10.49 2.59
N ASN A 79 8.70 -10.33 2.50
CA ASN A 79 9.60 -11.47 2.33
C ASN A 79 9.69 -12.29 3.63
N HIS A 80 9.17 -13.52 3.60
CA HIS A 80 9.17 -14.47 4.71
C HIS A 80 10.38 -15.41 4.73
N ARG A 81 11.24 -15.38 3.68
CA ARG A 81 12.57 -16.04 3.44
C ARG A 81 12.59 -16.70 2.05
N GLU A 82 13.78 -16.83 1.48
CA GLU A 82 14.03 -17.58 0.21
C GLU A 82 13.16 -17.15 -0.98
N GLY A 83 12.72 -15.88 -1.02
CA GLY A 83 11.83 -15.39 -2.08
C GLY A 83 10.38 -15.85 -1.93
N VAL A 84 10.00 -16.33 -0.75
CA VAL A 84 8.59 -16.53 -0.37
C VAL A 84 8.03 -15.22 0.13
N PHE A 85 6.96 -14.75 -0.53
CA PHE A 85 6.25 -13.51 -0.26
C PHE A 85 4.81 -13.77 0.19
#